data_AF-A0A2N5ZRB5-F1
#
_entry.id   AF-A0A2N5ZRB5-F1
#
_cell.length_a   1.000
_cell.length_b   1.000
_cell.length_c   1.000
_cell.angle_alpha   90.00
_cell.angle_beta   90.00
_cell.angle_gamma   90.00
#
_symmetry.space_group_name_H-M   'P 1'
#
loop_
_entity.id
_entity.type
_entity.pdbx_description
1 polymer ?
#
loop_
_entity_poly.entity_id
_entity_poly.type
_entity_poly.pdbx_seq_one_letter_code
_entity_poly.pdbx_strand_id
1 'polypeptide(L)'
;MNKKTFLILIIISLVLIAFYFFKKDSTPEGENILSEEREQAVEIVKYSRINFFLSSPHKASLAIPDYWEGNYRVKENGNKVAFYYFEGVLNESELFSISFYPEKEYQENTEDIIIGESDGIIFVFRNGENDSFDNDMYFKMLDSVTELIKSFKISK
;
A
#
# COMPACT_ATOMS: atom_id res chain seq x y z
N MET A 1 8.16 20.54 -64.71
CA MET A 1 7.61 19.93 -63.48
C MET A 1 6.42 20.75 -63.00
N ASN A 2 5.26 20.11 -62.81
CA ASN A 2 4.08 20.59 -62.06
C ASN A 2 4.44 21.49 -60.86
N LYS A 3 4.13 22.79 -60.84
CA LYS A 3 4.19 23.59 -59.59
C LYS A 3 3.42 22.90 -58.45
N LYS A 4 2.31 22.23 -58.79
CA LYS A 4 1.51 21.40 -57.88
C LYS A 4 2.23 20.13 -57.43
N THR A 5 2.96 19.45 -58.31
CA THR A 5 3.73 18.23 -57.95
C THR A 5 4.95 18.58 -57.11
N PHE A 6 5.56 19.75 -57.32
CA PHE A 6 6.65 20.25 -56.48
C PHE A 6 6.20 20.56 -55.05
N LEU A 7 5.02 21.17 -54.90
CA LEU A 7 4.44 21.45 -53.58
C LEU A 7 4.14 20.17 -52.79
N ILE A 8 3.59 19.15 -53.45
CA ILE A 8 3.29 17.85 -52.84
C ILE A 8 4.57 17.16 -52.34
N LEU A 9 5.66 17.22 -53.11
CA LEU A 9 6.95 16.64 -52.70
C LEU A 9 7.53 17.32 -51.45
N ILE A 10 7.36 18.62 -51.30
CA ILE A 10 7.81 19.36 -50.10
C ILE A 10 7.03 18.91 -48.85
N ILE A 11 5.70 18.75 -48.98
CA ILE A 11 4.85 18.32 -47.85
C ILE A 11 5.22 16.90 -47.42
N ILE A 12 5.43 15.98 -48.38
CA ILE A 12 5.86 14.60 -48.09
C ILE A 12 7.21 14.58 -47.39
N SER A 13 8.16 15.42 -47.84
CA SER A 13 9.48 15.56 -47.20
C SER A 13 9.37 16.03 -45.74
N LEU A 14 8.53 17.03 -45.47
CA LEU A 14 8.29 17.53 -44.10
C LEU A 14 7.67 16.47 -43.18
N VAL A 15 6.72 15.68 -43.68
CA VAL A 15 6.11 14.58 -42.91
C VAL A 15 7.13 13.50 -42.58
N LEU A 16 8.02 13.16 -43.53
CA LEU A 16 9.10 12.18 -43.30
C LEU A 16 10.11 12.68 -42.26
N ILE A 17 10.47 13.97 -42.29
CA ILE A 17 11.35 14.58 -41.30
C ILE A 17 10.69 14.56 -39.91
N ALA A 18 9.43 14.96 -39.80
CA ALA A 18 8.70 14.93 -38.52
C ALA A 18 8.58 13.50 -37.97
N PHE A 19 8.30 12.51 -38.83
CA PHE A 19 8.26 11.10 -38.46
C PHE A 19 9.63 10.59 -37.98
N TYR A 20 10.72 11.03 -38.60
CA TYR A 20 12.08 10.70 -38.17
C TYR A 20 12.39 11.26 -36.77
N PHE A 21 12.00 12.50 -36.46
CA PHE A 21 12.18 13.08 -35.13
C PHE A 21 11.35 12.36 -34.06
N PHE A 22 10.08 12.03 -34.34
CA PHE A 22 9.25 11.28 -33.41
C PHE A 22 9.80 9.88 -33.09
N LYS A 23 10.42 9.21 -34.07
CA LYS A 23 11.03 7.89 -33.83
C LYS A 23 12.34 7.99 -33.04
N LYS A 24 13.06 9.12 -33.14
CA LYS A 24 14.34 9.32 -32.43
C LYS A 24 14.15 9.45 -30.91
N ASP A 25 13.04 10.03 -30.45
CA ASP A 25 12.74 10.14 -29.00
C ASP A 25 12.25 8.83 -28.36
N SER A 26 12.11 7.75 -29.14
CA SER A 26 11.59 6.45 -28.66
C SER A 26 12.66 5.35 -28.57
N THR A 27 13.95 5.71 -28.61
CA THR A 27 15.04 4.76 -28.38
C THR A 27 15.82 5.21 -27.14
N PRO A 28 15.77 4.49 -26.01
CA PRO A 28 16.65 4.79 -24.89
C PRO A 28 18.07 4.40 -25.30
N GLU A 29 18.87 5.39 -25.70
CA GLU A 29 20.32 5.26 -25.76
C GLU A 29 20.84 5.05 -24.33
N GLY A 30 21.04 3.79 -23.98
CA GLY A 30 22.05 3.45 -22.99
C GLY A 30 23.43 3.61 -23.63
N GLU A 31 24.28 4.42 -23.02
CA GLU A 31 25.58 3.95 -22.54
C GLU A 31 26.32 4.98 -21.67
N ASN A 32 26.77 4.48 -20.53
CA ASN A 32 27.99 4.82 -19.81
C ASN A 32 28.16 6.24 -19.24
N ILE A 33 27.56 6.44 -18.06
CA ILE A 33 28.24 7.17 -16.99
C ILE A 33 28.25 6.24 -15.78
N LEU A 34 29.44 5.70 -15.49
CA LEU A 34 29.89 5.17 -14.20
C LEU A 34 28.85 4.33 -13.44
N SER A 35 29.09 3.03 -13.40
CA SER A 35 28.65 2.14 -12.32
C SER A 35 29.16 2.67 -10.97
N GLU A 36 28.50 3.70 -10.45
CA GLU A 36 28.20 3.74 -9.03
C GLU A 36 27.28 2.56 -8.80
N GLU A 37 27.84 1.49 -8.23
CA GLU A 37 27.09 0.64 -7.31
C GLU A 37 26.42 1.56 -6.28
N ARG A 38 25.27 2.15 -6.64
CA ARG A 38 24.17 2.18 -5.70
C ARG A 38 23.79 0.72 -5.55
N GLU A 39 24.54 0.01 -4.69
CA GLU A 39 23.87 -0.76 -3.66
C GLU A 39 22.81 0.19 -3.10
N GLN A 40 21.60 0.14 -3.69
CA GLN A 40 20.41 0.46 -2.92
C GLN A 40 20.53 -0.53 -1.78
N ALA A 41 21.11 -0.07 -0.67
CA ALA A 41 21.05 -0.78 0.58
C ALA A 41 19.57 -1.07 0.73
N VAL A 42 19.19 -2.31 0.44
CA VAL A 42 17.82 -2.78 0.60
C VAL A 42 17.58 -2.53 2.06
N GLU A 43 16.83 -1.46 2.37
CA GLU A 43 16.57 -1.09 3.75
C GLU A 43 15.84 -2.30 4.32
N ILE A 44 16.56 -3.10 5.12
CA ILE A 44 16.01 -4.32 5.69
C ILE A 44 15.02 -3.83 6.74
N VAL A 45 13.76 -3.67 6.33
CA VAL A 45 12.68 -3.34 7.23
C VAL A 45 12.57 -4.49 8.21
N LYS A 46 12.84 -4.19 9.47
CA LYS A 46 12.65 -5.11 10.58
C LYS A 46 11.19 -5.06 11.01
N TYR A 47 10.70 -6.20 11.46
CA TYR A 47 9.33 -6.37 11.88
C TYR A 47 9.25 -7.00 13.25
N SER A 48 8.35 -6.47 14.06
CA SER A 48 7.95 -6.97 15.37
C SER A 48 6.57 -7.61 15.27
N ARG A 49 6.37 -8.79 15.88
CA ARG A 49 5.08 -9.50 15.83
C ARG A 49 4.22 -9.14 17.04
N ILE A 50 3.01 -8.67 16.77
CA ILE A 50 1.99 -8.37 17.78
C ILE A 50 0.94 -9.48 17.75
N ASN A 51 0.53 -9.94 18.92
CA ASN A 51 -0.56 -10.90 19.08
C ASN A 51 -1.78 -10.20 19.72
N PHE A 52 -2.97 -10.58 19.28
CA PHE A 52 -4.25 -10.01 19.75
C PHE A 52 -5.32 -11.10 19.78
N PHE A 53 -6.47 -10.77 20.38
CA PHE A 53 -7.53 -11.72 20.74
C PHE A 53 -7.04 -12.80 21.71
N LEU A 54 -6.19 -12.41 22.66
CA LEU A 54 -5.53 -13.36 23.56
C LEU A 54 -6.52 -14.09 24.49
N SER A 55 -7.67 -13.48 24.77
CA SER A 55 -8.78 -14.07 25.52
C SER A 55 -9.73 -14.91 24.67
N SER A 56 -9.57 -14.90 23.34
CA SER A 56 -10.35 -15.70 22.40
C SER A 56 -9.65 -17.03 22.10
N PRO A 57 -10.39 -18.11 21.77
CA PRO A 57 -9.80 -19.30 21.17
C PRO A 57 -9.22 -19.04 19.77
N HIS A 58 -9.59 -17.93 19.13
CA HIS A 58 -9.13 -17.56 17.79
C HIS A 58 -8.10 -16.43 17.86
N LYS A 59 -6.92 -16.75 18.40
CA LYS A 59 -5.81 -15.80 18.52
C LYS A 59 -5.29 -15.43 17.15
N ALA A 60 -4.81 -14.20 17.00
CA ALA A 60 -4.23 -13.76 15.75
C ALA A 60 -2.98 -12.91 15.98
N SER A 61 -2.19 -12.76 14.93
CA SER A 61 -0.97 -11.97 14.97
C SER A 61 -0.73 -11.21 13.68
N LEU A 62 -0.02 -10.09 13.80
CA LEU A 62 0.36 -9.22 12.69
C LEU A 62 1.82 -8.80 12.87
N ALA A 63 2.58 -8.75 11.79
CA ALA A 63 3.92 -8.19 11.81
C ALA A 63 3.82 -6.69 11.56
N ILE A 64 4.34 -5.88 12.49
CA ILE A 64 4.38 -4.42 12.45
C ILE A 64 5.82 -3.99 12.21
N PRO A 65 6.10 -3.03 11.34
CA PRO A 65 7.46 -2.64 11.04
C PRO A 65 8.01 -1.75 12.16
N ASP A 66 9.31 -1.86 12.44
CA ASP A 66 9.90 -1.20 13.61
C ASP A 66 9.76 0.33 13.58
N TYR A 67 9.63 0.97 12.40
CA TYR A 67 9.40 2.41 12.32
C TYR A 67 8.03 2.87 12.85
N TRP A 68 7.08 1.95 13.07
CA TRP A 68 5.84 2.27 13.77
C TRP A 68 6.08 2.45 15.27
N GLU A 69 7.11 1.83 15.85
CA GLU A 69 7.34 1.79 17.29
C GLU A 69 7.33 3.20 17.91
N GLY A 70 6.50 3.38 18.94
CA GLY A 70 6.28 4.69 19.59
C GLY A 70 5.23 5.59 18.93
N ASN A 71 4.81 5.30 17.70
CA ASN A 71 3.85 6.13 16.92
C ASN A 71 2.46 5.48 16.76
N TYR A 72 2.23 4.29 17.32
CA TYR A 72 0.94 3.62 17.27
C TYR A 72 0.47 3.11 18.63
N ARG A 73 -0.84 2.90 18.72
CA ARG A 73 -1.50 2.25 19.85
C ARG A 73 -2.43 1.15 19.35
N VAL A 74 -2.52 0.08 20.13
CA VAL A 74 -3.47 -1.02 19.87
C VAL A 74 -4.54 -0.98 20.94
N LYS A 75 -5.80 -0.96 20.54
CA LYS A 75 -6.95 -1.11 21.44
C LYS A 75 -7.71 -2.37 21.05
N GLU A 76 -7.89 -3.26 22.01
CA GLU A 76 -8.67 -4.49 21.84
C GLU A 76 -9.97 -4.37 22.64
N ASN A 77 -11.10 -4.63 22.00
CA ASN A 77 -12.40 -4.66 22.63
C ASN A 77 -13.25 -5.79 22.05
N GLY A 78 -13.44 -6.86 22.83
CA GLY A 78 -14.23 -8.02 22.43
C GLY A 78 -13.65 -8.70 21.19
N ASN A 79 -14.39 -8.61 20.08
CA ASN A 79 -14.03 -9.22 18.80
C ASN A 79 -13.33 -8.25 17.83
N LYS A 80 -13.01 -7.02 18.25
CA LYS A 80 -12.33 -6.00 17.44
C LYS A 80 -10.97 -5.63 18.05
N VAL A 81 -9.95 -5.56 17.21
CA VAL A 81 -8.67 -4.89 17.50
C VAL A 81 -8.51 -3.73 16.55
N ALA A 82 -8.17 -2.54 17.05
CA ALA A 82 -7.97 -1.34 16.27
C ALA A 82 -6.57 -0.77 16.51
N PHE A 83 -5.93 -0.35 15.42
CA PHE A 83 -4.60 0.24 15.39
C PHE A 83 -4.76 1.73 15.15
N TYR A 84 -4.25 2.55 16.07
CA TYR A 84 -4.33 3.99 16.01
C TYR A 84 -2.95 4.57 15.78
N TYR A 85 -2.85 5.57 14.91
CA TYR A 85 -1.75 6.53 14.97
C TYR A 85 -1.95 7.42 16.19
N PHE A 86 -0.85 7.76 16.86
CA PHE A 86 -0.87 8.59 18.06
C PHE A 86 0.24 9.64 17.97
N GLU A 87 -0.16 10.92 18.05
CA GLU A 87 0.76 12.05 18.13
C GLU A 87 0.47 12.88 19.39
N GLY A 88 1.00 12.44 20.52
CA GLY A 88 0.71 13.07 21.81
C GLY A 88 -0.73 12.80 22.29
N VAL A 89 -1.06 13.26 23.50
CA VAL A 89 -2.20 12.72 24.29
C VAL A 89 -3.58 12.91 23.64
N LEU A 90 -3.76 13.91 22.77
CA LEU A 90 -5.06 14.34 22.27
C LEU A 90 -5.35 13.99 20.81
N ASN A 91 -4.33 13.55 20.06
CA ASN A 91 -4.45 13.32 18.63
C ASN A 91 -4.26 11.82 18.36
N GLU A 92 -5.38 11.11 18.23
CA GLU A 92 -5.43 9.72 17.82
C GLU A 92 -6.31 9.60 16.58
N SER A 93 -5.87 8.81 15.59
CA SER A 93 -6.66 8.47 14.41
C SER A 93 -6.56 6.98 14.14
N GLU A 94 -7.69 6.32 13.88
CA GLU A 94 -7.73 4.89 13.55
C GLU A 94 -7.08 4.70 12.18
N LEU A 95 -6.00 3.91 12.10
CA LEU A 95 -5.39 3.52 10.83
C LEU A 95 -6.22 2.41 10.19
N PHE A 96 -6.52 1.38 10.98
CA PHE A 96 -7.34 0.25 10.56
C PHE A 96 -7.80 -0.56 11.78
N SER A 97 -8.72 -1.48 11.53
CA SER A 97 -9.12 -2.49 12.49
C SER A 97 -9.26 -3.86 11.87
N ILE A 98 -9.13 -4.88 12.73
CA ILE A 98 -9.42 -6.26 12.42
C ILE A 98 -10.51 -6.71 13.37
N SER A 99 -11.58 -7.28 12.83
CA SER A 99 -12.65 -7.88 13.63
C SER A 99 -12.80 -9.35 13.27
N PHE A 100 -13.36 -10.15 14.18
CA PHE A 100 -13.76 -11.52 13.86
C PHE A 100 -15.22 -11.77 14.19
N TYR A 101 -15.86 -12.63 13.40
CA TYR A 101 -17.28 -12.96 13.52
C TYR A 101 -17.50 -14.45 13.30
N PRO A 102 -18.42 -15.10 14.03
CA PRO A 102 -18.98 -16.36 13.58
C PRO A 102 -19.56 -16.21 12.18
N GLU A 103 -19.33 -17.18 11.29
CA GLU A 103 -19.78 -17.18 9.90
C GLU A 103 -21.27 -16.86 9.77
N LYS A 104 -22.08 -17.39 10.70
CA LYS A 104 -23.54 -17.18 10.73
C LYS A 104 -23.96 -15.77 11.13
N GLU A 105 -23.09 -15.02 11.79
CA GLU A 105 -23.34 -13.66 12.27
C GLU A 105 -22.74 -12.60 11.34
N TYR A 106 -21.82 -13.00 10.46
CA TYR A 106 -21.22 -12.09 9.50
C TYR A 106 -22.24 -11.64 8.45
N GLN A 107 -22.38 -10.33 8.30
CA GLN A 107 -23.16 -9.69 7.26
C GLN A 107 -22.18 -8.95 6.35
N GLU A 108 -22.24 -9.26 5.05
CA GLU A 108 -21.35 -8.64 4.06
C GLU A 108 -21.51 -7.11 4.05
N ASN A 109 -20.39 -6.41 4.21
CA ASN A 109 -20.30 -4.96 4.14
C ASN A 109 -19.26 -4.58 3.07
N THR A 110 -19.57 -3.57 2.26
CA THR A 110 -18.71 -3.12 1.16
C THR A 110 -17.35 -2.57 1.61
N GLU A 111 -17.23 -2.16 2.87
CA GLU A 111 -15.98 -1.65 3.45
C GLU A 111 -15.09 -2.74 4.06
N ASP A 112 -15.64 -3.94 4.27
CA ASP A 112 -14.93 -5.05 4.89
C ASP A 112 -14.16 -5.86 3.85
N ILE A 113 -12.92 -6.18 4.18
CA ILE A 113 -12.07 -7.09 3.40
C ILE A 113 -11.86 -8.34 4.24
N ILE A 114 -12.31 -9.50 3.75
CA ILE A 114 -12.05 -10.78 4.42
C ILE A 114 -10.56 -11.12 4.30
N ILE A 115 -9.88 -11.27 5.43
CA ILE A 115 -8.44 -11.53 5.52
C ILE A 115 -8.10 -12.95 5.98
N GLY A 116 -9.10 -13.72 6.42
CA GLY A 116 -8.91 -15.11 6.81
C GLY A 116 -10.17 -15.75 7.36
N GLU A 117 -10.19 -17.07 7.38
CA GLU A 117 -11.27 -17.88 7.90
C GLU A 117 -10.68 -19.10 8.64
N SER A 118 -11.21 -19.42 9.82
CA SER A 118 -10.86 -20.65 10.55
C SER A 118 -11.99 -21.08 11.46
N ASP A 119 -12.32 -22.37 11.44
CA ASP A 119 -13.26 -23.00 12.38
C ASP A 119 -14.64 -22.30 12.45
N GLY A 120 -15.13 -21.81 11.31
CA GLY A 120 -16.40 -21.07 11.23
C GLY A 120 -16.33 -19.64 11.75
N ILE A 121 -15.13 -19.07 11.91
CA ILE A 121 -14.88 -17.66 12.20
C ILE A 121 -14.28 -16.97 10.99
N ILE A 122 -14.87 -15.84 10.62
CA ILE A 122 -14.40 -14.94 9.56
C ILE A 122 -13.65 -13.77 10.21
N PHE A 123 -12.44 -13.49 9.73
CA PHE A 123 -11.68 -12.30 10.10
C PHE A 123 -11.80 -11.27 8.98
N VAL A 124 -12.15 -10.05 9.36
CA VAL A 124 -12.30 -8.92 8.44
C VAL A 124 -11.36 -7.79 8.82
N PHE A 125 -10.82 -7.14 7.81
CA PHE A 125 -10.07 -5.91 7.88
C PHE A 125 -10.94 -4.74 7.43
N ARG A 126 -10.85 -3.62 8.13
CA ARG A 126 -11.46 -2.35 7.74
C ARG A 126 -10.47 -1.21 7.91
N ASN A 127 -10.37 -0.34 6.90
CA ASN A 127 -9.62 0.90 7.04
C ASN A 127 -10.28 1.81 8.07
N GLY A 128 -9.49 2.59 8.80
CA GLY A 128 -10.04 3.65 9.64
C GLY A 128 -10.61 4.78 8.80
N GLU A 129 -11.41 5.64 9.44
CA GLU A 129 -11.89 6.86 8.80
C GLU A 129 -10.69 7.78 8.54
N ASN A 130 -10.62 8.35 7.34
CA ASN A 130 -9.55 9.27 7.00
C ASN A 130 -9.80 10.60 7.69
N ASP A 131 -9.30 10.71 8.92
CA ASP A 131 -9.23 11.99 9.60
C ASP A 131 -8.24 12.89 8.87
N SER A 132 -8.50 14.20 8.84
CA SER A 132 -7.64 15.19 8.19
C SER A 132 -6.34 15.41 8.99
N PHE A 133 -5.52 14.38 9.10
CA PHE A 133 -4.17 14.42 9.67
C PHE A 133 -3.18 14.77 8.56
N ASP A 134 -2.54 15.93 8.70
CA ASP A 134 -1.44 16.35 7.83
C ASP A 134 -0.11 16.02 8.53
N ASN A 135 0.27 14.73 8.49
CA ASN A 135 1.51 14.26 9.10
C ASN A 135 2.18 13.18 8.23
N ASP A 136 3.45 13.40 7.87
CA ASP A 136 4.24 12.48 7.04
C ASP A 136 4.31 11.05 7.62
N MET A 137 4.40 10.92 8.95
CA MET A 137 4.43 9.61 9.60
C MET A 137 3.08 8.90 9.48
N TYR A 138 1.98 9.63 9.66
CA TYR A 138 0.64 9.07 9.49
C TYR A 138 0.45 8.51 8.07
N PHE A 139 0.81 9.28 7.04
CA PHE A 139 0.72 8.82 5.65
C PHE A 139 1.65 7.64 5.36
N LYS A 140 2.90 7.68 5.85
CA LYS A 140 3.83 6.55 5.74
C LYS A 140 3.29 5.27 6.38
N MET A 141 2.60 5.40 7.51
CA MET A 141 1.93 4.28 8.17
C MET A 141 0.76 3.77 7.34
N LEU A 142 -0.13 4.64 6.87
CA LEU A 142 -1.25 4.27 5.99
C LEU A 142 -0.78 3.53 4.74
N ASP A 143 0.25 4.02 4.06
CA ASP A 143 0.82 3.40 2.85
C ASP A 143 1.30 1.96 3.10
N SER A 144 1.74 1.67 4.34
CA SER A 144 2.22 0.35 4.71
C SER A 144 1.14 -0.63 5.13
N VAL A 145 -0.07 -0.18 5.49
CA VAL A 145 -1.16 -1.04 6.03
C VAL A 145 -1.45 -2.23 5.11
N THR A 146 -1.51 -1.99 3.80
CA THR A 146 -1.77 -3.05 2.79
C THR A 146 -0.68 -4.13 2.77
N GLU A 147 0.58 -3.79 3.04
CA GLU A 147 1.63 -4.81 3.16
C GLU A 147 1.57 -5.52 4.50
N LEU A 148 1.23 -4.80 5.58
CA LEU A 148 1.10 -5.38 6.91
C LEU A 148 0.02 -6.45 6.96
N ILE A 149 -1.13 -6.21 6.34
CA ILE A 149 -2.25 -7.16 6.40
C ILE A 149 -1.92 -8.51 5.75
N LYS A 150 -0.99 -8.55 4.79
CA LYS A 150 -0.48 -9.82 4.22
C LYS A 150 0.28 -10.68 5.22
N SER A 151 0.78 -10.07 6.31
CA SER A 151 1.48 -10.77 7.39
C SER A 151 0.55 -11.33 8.47
N PHE A 152 -0.77 -11.11 8.33
CA PHE A 152 -1.80 -11.59 9.24
C PHE A 152 -1.76 -13.11 9.35
N LYS A 153 -1.81 -13.63 10.57
CA LYS A 153 -1.84 -15.07 10.84
C LYS A 153 -2.79 -15.39 11.99
N ILE A 154 -3.68 -16.33 11.74
CA ILE A 154 -4.52 -16.98 12.77
C ILE A 154 -3.65 -18.03 13.48
N SER A 155 -3.62 -17.97 14.81
CA SER A 155 -2.88 -18.91 15.67
C SER A 155 -3.87 -19.86 16.34
N LYS A 156 -3.63 -21.16 16.22
CA LYS A 156 -4.40 -22.23 16.86
C LYS A 156 -3.94 -22.50 18.28
#